data_AF-A0A957DK58-F1
#
_entry.id   AF-A0A957DK58-F1
#
_cell.length_a   1.000
_cell.length_b   1.000
_cell.length_c   1.000
_cell.angle_alpha   90.00
_cell.angle_beta   90.00
_cell.angle_gamma   90.00
#
_symmetry.space_group_name_H-M   'P 1'
#
loop_
_entity.id
_entity.type
_entity.pdbx_description
1 polymer ?
#
loop_
_entity_poly.entity_id
_entity_poly.type
_entity_poly.pdbx_seq_one_letter_code
_entity_poly.pdbx_strand_id
1 'polypeptide(L)'
;TTPMFNHDTFISPLTWRYGSDEMRHVWSEEHKRRLMRQVWVALAAAQQDAGIVTPAQLADLQAHIDDIDIPRALAIEQETRHDVMAEIRCYAE
;
A
#
# COMPACT_ATOMS: atom_id res chain seq x y z
N THR A 1 19.53 3.01 -15.63
CA THR A 1 18.52 3.41 -14.63
C THR A 1 18.16 4.84 -14.91
N THR A 2 16.95 5.11 -15.41
CA THR A 2 16.47 6.48 -15.60
C THR A 2 16.53 7.19 -14.25
N PRO A 3 17.10 8.39 -14.13
CA PRO A 3 17.01 9.13 -12.88
C PRO A 3 15.53 9.30 -12.55
N MET A 4 15.13 8.86 -11.36
CA MET A 4 13.74 8.81 -10.88
C MET A 4 13.09 10.21 -10.83
N PHE A 5 13.89 11.26 -10.99
CA PHE A 5 13.49 12.65 -10.99
C PHE A 5 14.22 13.41 -12.12
N ASN A 6 13.46 14.05 -12.99
CA ASN A 6 13.91 15.07 -13.95
C ASN A 6 13.44 16.45 -13.47
N HIS A 7 14.15 17.51 -13.86
CA HIS A 7 13.85 18.89 -13.44
C HIS A 7 12.87 19.62 -14.39
N ASP A 8 12.17 18.88 -15.25
CA ASP A 8 11.19 19.42 -16.19
C ASP A 8 9.78 19.57 -15.56
N THR A 9 9.56 18.95 -14.41
CA THR A 9 8.31 18.99 -13.64
C THR A 9 8.56 19.31 -12.17
N PHE A 10 7.50 19.62 -11.42
CA PHE A 10 7.62 19.90 -10.00
C PHE A 10 8.09 18.65 -9.24
N ILE A 11 9.19 18.81 -8.52
CA ILE A 11 9.71 17.84 -7.55
C ILE A 11 9.81 18.52 -6.19
N SER A 12 9.33 17.84 -5.15
CA SER A 12 9.53 18.35 -3.79
C SER A 12 11.01 18.22 -3.41
N PRO A 13 11.69 19.27 -2.92
CA PRO A 13 13.08 19.17 -2.49
C PRO A 13 13.28 18.18 -1.31
N LEU A 14 12.19 17.81 -0.62
CA LEU A 14 12.21 16.78 0.41
C LEU A 14 12.43 15.38 -0.17
N THR A 15 12.08 15.12 -1.44
CA THR A 15 12.22 13.79 -2.06
C THR A 15 13.62 13.50 -2.60
N TRP A 16 14.51 14.49 -2.72
CA TRP A 16 15.85 14.29 -3.30
C TRP A 16 17.00 15.08 -2.65
N ARG A 17 16.73 16.18 -1.93
CA ARG A 17 17.78 17.07 -1.39
C ARG A 17 17.81 17.14 0.13
N TYR A 18 16.67 17.38 0.76
CA TYR A 18 16.61 17.74 2.18
C TYR A 18 16.02 16.64 3.08
N GLY A 19 15.21 15.72 2.54
CA GLY A 19 14.71 14.60 3.32
C GLY A 19 15.82 13.61 3.67
N SER A 20 15.73 12.93 4.81
CA SER A 20 16.52 11.73 5.06
C SER A 20 15.94 10.54 4.31
N ASP A 21 16.71 9.47 4.14
CA ASP A 21 16.21 8.24 3.50
C ASP A 21 15.05 7.62 4.29
N GLU A 22 15.13 7.65 5.62
CA GLU A 22 14.10 7.13 6.51
C GLU A 22 12.79 7.91 6.36
N MET A 23 12.87 9.24 6.35
CA MET A 23 11.67 10.07 6.19
C MET A 23 11.03 9.89 4.81
N ARG A 24 11.84 9.72 3.76
CA ARG A 24 11.32 9.39 2.42
C ARG A 24 10.59 8.05 2.41
N HIS A 25 11.12 7.05 3.10
CA HIS A 25 10.48 5.75 3.19
C HIS A 25 9.13 5.82 3.91
N VAL A 26 9.04 6.53 5.04
CA VAL A 26 7.78 6.70 5.79
C VAL A 26 6.66 7.28 4.91
N TRP A 27 6.99 8.25 4.07
CA TRP A 27 6.02 8.91 3.18
C TRP A 27 5.91 8.26 1.78
N SER A 28 6.55 7.11 1.56
CA SER A 28 6.47 6.43 0.26
C SER A 28 5.11 5.79 0.03
N GLU A 29 4.68 5.71 -1.23
CA GLU A 29 3.42 5.06 -1.61
C GLU A 29 3.40 3.57 -1.24
N GLU A 30 4.54 2.89 -1.36
CA GLU A 30 4.70 1.50 -0.93
C GLU A 30 4.47 1.36 0.58
N HIS A 31 5.10 2.22 1.39
CA HIS A 31 4.91 2.20 2.84
C HIS A 31 3.47 2.51 3.24
N LYS A 32 2.83 3.51 2.61
CA LYS A 32 1.41 3.83 2.82
C LYS A 32 0.52 2.61 2.58
N ARG A 33 0.74 1.88 1.48
CA ARG A 33 -0.06 0.70 1.11
C ARG A 33 0.20 -0.50 2.02
N ARG A 34 1.45 -0.74 2.39
CA ARG A 34 1.80 -1.72 3.44
C ARG A 34 1.07 -1.40 4.75
N LEU A 35 1.03 -0.13 5.18
CA LEU A 35 0.29 0.29 6.38
C LEU A 35 -1.22 0.04 6.25
N MET A 36 -1.83 0.31 5.09
CA MET A 36 -3.25 -0.02 4.87
C MET A 36 -3.52 -1.51 5.06
N ARG A 37 -2.67 -2.37 4.48
CA ARG A 37 -2.79 -3.83 4.64
C ARG A 37 -2.56 -4.28 6.08
N GLN A 38 -1.63 -3.67 6.81
CA GLN A 38 -1.43 -3.93 8.25
C GLN A 38 -2.68 -3.60 9.06
N VAL A 39 -3.37 -2.49 8.76
CA VAL A 39 -4.63 -2.13 9.42
C VAL A 39 -5.72 -3.17 9.11
N TRP A 40 -5.84 -3.63 7.86
CA TRP A 40 -6.82 -4.66 7.50
C TRP A 40 -6.52 -6.03 8.09
N VAL A 41 -5.24 -6.43 8.18
CA VAL A 41 -4.83 -7.65 8.87
C VAL A 41 -5.14 -7.56 10.36
N ALA A 42 -4.88 -6.41 11.00
CA ALA A 42 -5.23 -6.20 12.41
C ALA A 42 -6.76 -6.27 12.63
N LEU A 43 -7.55 -5.72 11.72
CA LEU A 43 -9.01 -5.85 11.73
C LEU A 43 -9.43 -7.31 11.57
N ALA A 44 -8.86 -8.03 10.61
CA ALA A 44 -9.16 -9.43 10.35
C ALA A 44 -8.78 -10.33 11.55
N ALA A 45 -7.69 -10.01 12.26
CA ALA A 45 -7.31 -10.71 13.49
C ALA A 45 -8.37 -10.53 14.59
N ALA A 46 -8.81 -9.29 14.84
CA ALA A 46 -9.89 -9.03 15.80
C ALA A 46 -11.22 -9.69 15.39
N GLN A 47 -11.50 -9.76 14.09
CA GLN A 47 -12.68 -10.46 13.55
C GLN A 47 -12.55 -11.99 13.67
N GLN A 48 -11.34 -12.54 13.58
CA GLN A 48 -11.10 -13.96 13.79
C GLN A 48 -11.34 -14.36 15.24
N ASP A 49 -10.89 -13.54 16.21
CA ASP A 49 -11.19 -13.74 17.63
C ASP A 49 -12.70 -13.71 17.92
N ALA A 50 -13.46 -12.91 17.15
CA ALA A 50 -14.92 -12.85 17.22
C ALA A 50 -15.63 -13.96 16.41
N GLY A 51 -14.91 -14.85 15.72
CA GLY A 51 -15.47 -15.94 14.91
C GLY A 51 -16.08 -15.52 13.57
N ILE A 52 -15.78 -14.31 13.07
CA ILE A 52 -16.27 -13.78 11.78
C ILE A 52 -15.35 -14.20 10.62
N VAL A 53 -14.04 -14.17 10.85
CA VAL A 53 -12.99 -14.54 9.88
C VAL A 53 -12.39 -15.88 10.26
N THR A 54 -12.13 -16.75 9.29
CA THR A 54 -11.49 -18.05 9.54
C THR A 54 -9.97 -17.90 9.70
N PRO A 55 -9.29 -18.81 10.43
CA PRO A 55 -7.83 -18.80 10.53
C PRO A 55 -7.12 -18.85 9.17
N ALA A 56 -7.69 -19.55 8.18
CA ALA A 56 -7.13 -19.64 6.84
C ALA A 56 -7.20 -18.30 6.09
N GLN A 57 -8.31 -17.55 6.21
CA GLN A 57 -8.44 -16.22 5.62
C GLN A 57 -7.46 -15.21 6.25
N LEU A 58 -7.28 -15.25 7.58
CA LEU A 58 -6.30 -14.39 8.24
C LEU A 58 -4.87 -14.72 7.80
N ALA A 59 -4.54 -16.00 7.69
CA ALA A 59 -3.22 -16.45 7.25
C ALA A 59 -2.91 -16.02 5.80
N ASP A 60 -3.91 -16.08 4.91
CA ASP A 60 -3.81 -15.61 3.52
C ASP A 60 -3.47 -14.11 3.46
N LEU A 61 -4.22 -13.27 4.20
CA LEU A 61 -3.90 -11.84 4.30
C LEU A 61 -2.48 -11.62 4.87
N GLN A 62 -2.10 -12.32 5.92
CA GLN A 62 -0.76 -12.16 6.50
C GLN A 62 0.37 -12.53 5.52
N ALA A 63 0.16 -13.55 4.69
CA ALA A 63 1.15 -14.01 3.72
C ALA A 63 1.41 -12.98 2.60
N HIS A 64 0.38 -12.21 2.22
CA HIS A 64 0.41 -11.30 1.07
C HIS A 64 0.53 -9.81 1.45
N ILE A 65 0.84 -9.51 2.72
CA ILE A 65 0.89 -8.14 3.24
C ILE A 65 1.93 -7.25 2.54
N ASP A 66 3.02 -7.84 2.06
CA ASP A 66 4.13 -7.15 1.39
C ASP A 66 4.06 -7.19 -0.14
N ASP A 67 3.07 -7.88 -0.71
CA ASP A 67 2.90 -8.04 -2.16
C ASP A 67 2.21 -6.82 -2.79
N ILE A 68 2.87 -5.65 -2.71
CA ILE A 68 2.32 -4.37 -3.17
C ILE A 68 2.49 -4.22 -4.69
N ASP A 69 1.36 -4.23 -5.43
CA ASP A 69 1.33 -3.90 -6.86
C ASP A 69 0.73 -2.50 -7.10
N ILE A 70 1.62 -1.49 -7.14
CA ILE A 70 1.23 -0.09 -7.38
C ILE A 70 0.59 0.09 -8.76
N PRO A 71 1.21 -0.39 -9.87
CA PRO A 71 0.59 -0.31 -11.20
C PRO A 71 -0.82 -0.91 -11.26
N ARG A 72 -1.04 -2.09 -10.67
CA ARG A 72 -2.36 -2.74 -10.71
C ARG A 72 -3.40 -1.94 -9.94
N ALA A 73 -3.09 -1.49 -8.74
CA ALA A 73 -4.02 -0.66 -7.98
C ALA A 73 -4.32 0.68 -8.68
N LEU A 74 -3.34 1.32 -9.33
CA LEU A 74 -3.60 2.54 -10.10
C LEU A 74 -4.52 2.27 -11.30
N ALA A 75 -4.40 1.10 -11.94
CA ALA A 75 -5.33 0.69 -12.99
C ALA A 75 -6.75 0.50 -12.45
N ILE A 76 -6.89 -0.15 -11.29
CA ILE A 76 -8.18 -0.33 -10.63
C ILE A 76 -8.75 1.03 -10.18
N GLU A 77 -7.92 1.95 -9.70
CA GLU A 77 -8.33 3.29 -9.27
C GLU A 77 -8.93 4.11 -10.42
N GLN A 78 -8.45 3.91 -11.66
CA GLN A 78 -9.07 4.53 -12.84
C GLN A 78 -10.51 4.05 -13.06
N GLU A 79 -10.84 2.83 -12.65
CA GLU A 79 -12.18 2.26 -12.73
C GLU A 79 -13.04 2.67 -11.53
N THR A 80 -12.51 2.56 -10.31
CA THR A 80 -13.26 2.81 -9.06
C THR A 80 -13.36 4.28 -8.72
N ARG A 81 -12.42 5.11 -9.20
CA ARG A 81 -12.21 6.51 -8.79
C ARG A 81 -12.04 6.67 -7.28
N HIS A 82 -11.53 5.63 -6.62
CA HIS A 82 -11.36 5.56 -5.17
C HIS A 82 -10.17 4.67 -4.82
N ASP A 83 -9.12 5.30 -4.28
CA ASP A 83 -7.84 4.72 -3.90
C ASP A 83 -7.94 3.55 -2.91
N VAL A 84 -8.66 3.72 -1.79
CA VAL A 84 -8.86 2.67 -0.77
C VAL A 84 -9.55 1.46 -1.39
N MET A 85 -10.60 1.67 -2.19
CA MET A 85 -11.28 0.56 -2.87
C MET A 85 -10.41 -0.11 -3.92
N ALA A 86 -9.52 0.65 -4.57
CA ALA A 86 -8.59 0.10 -5.53
C ALA A 86 -7.55 -0.79 -4.86
N GLU A 87 -6.98 -0.36 -3.72
CA GLU A 87 -6.05 -1.19 -2.95
C GLU A 87 -6.75 -2.43 -2.36
N ILE A 88 -7.99 -2.31 -1.86
CA ILE A 88 -8.77 -3.48 -1.40
C ILE A 88 -8.95 -4.50 -2.52
N ARG A 89 -9.32 -4.06 -3.73
CA ARG A 89 -9.48 -4.96 -4.89
C ARG A 89 -8.14 -5.55 -5.32
N CYS A 90 -7.08 -4.74 -5.38
CA CYS A 90 -5.75 -5.19 -5.74
C CYS A 90 -5.22 -6.25 -4.76
N TYR A 91 -5.53 -6.12 -3.47
CA TYR A 91 -5.08 -7.05 -2.44
C TYR A 91 -5.91 -8.34 -2.39
N ALA A 92 -7.10 -8.33 -2.99
CA ALA A 92 -7.97 -9.51 -3.10
C ALA A 92 -7.74 -10.31 -4.40
N GLU A 93 -6.84 -9.85 -5.27
CA GLU A 93 -6.38 -10.55 -6.49
C GLU A 93 -5.21 -11.49 -6.18
#